data_AF-A0A650CDD5-F1
#
_entry.id   AF-A0A650CDD5-F1
#
_cell.length_a   1.000
_cell.length_b   1.000
_cell.length_c   1.000
_cell.angle_alpha   90.00
_cell.angle_beta   90.00
_cell.angle_gamma   90.00
#
_symmetry.space_group_name_H-M   'P 1'
#
loop_
_entity.id
_entity.type
_entity.pdbx_description
1 polymer ?
#
loop_
_entity_poly.entity_id
_entity_poly.type
_entity_poly.pdbx_seq_one_letter_code
_entity_poly.pdbx_strand_id
1 'polypeptide(L)'
;MIDISELKRKVYEYNSKIRGYGVYLKPYHIVYKNGKKYIYIGRYWYKLERKNGKQKWIYLGKEKPLPNLPDPPELPEVSKND
;
A
#
# COMPACT_ATOMS: atom_id res chain seq x y z
N MET A 1 1.30 14.90 15.63
CA MET A 1 2.01 14.67 14.36
C MET A 1 1.76 13.24 13.93
N ILE A 2 1.40 12.99 12.67
CA ILE A 2 1.23 11.63 12.16
C ILE A 2 2.62 11.06 11.84
N ASP A 3 3.01 9.96 12.47
CA ASP A 3 4.28 9.28 12.19
C ASP A 3 4.14 8.34 10.98
N ILE A 4 4.77 8.75 9.87
CA ILE A 4 4.81 7.97 8.61
C ILE A 4 5.46 6.59 8.84
N SER A 5 6.44 6.48 9.73
CA SER A 5 7.14 5.23 10.01
C SER A 5 6.21 4.23 10.69
N GLU A 6 5.39 4.69 11.63
CA GLU A 6 4.37 3.87 12.29
C GLU A 6 3.30 3.39 11.29
N LEU A 7 2.84 4.26 10.40
CA LEU A 7 1.86 3.88 9.37
C LEU A 7 2.44 2.84 8.40
N LYS A 8 3.70 3.00 7.99
CA LYS A 8 4.41 1.98 7.18
C LYS A 8 4.49 0.65 7.91
N ARG A 9 4.85 0.66 9.20
CA ARG A 9 4.91 -0.56 10.03
C ARG A 9 3.57 -1.30 10.03
N LYS A 10 2.46 -0.58 10.25
CA LYS A 10 1.10 -1.16 10.20
C LYS A 10 0.81 -1.83 8.85
N VAL A 11 1.20 -1.19 7.73
CA VAL A 11 1.04 -1.79 6.40
C VAL A 11 1.91 -3.04 6.22
N TYR A 12 3.16 -3.05 6.70
CA TYR A 12 4.03 -4.22 6.62
C TYR A 12 3.52 -5.40 7.46
N GLU A 13 3.03 -5.13 8.67
CA GLU A 13 2.43 -6.15 9.52
C GLU A 13 1.20 -6.75 8.88
N TYR A 14 0.33 -5.91 8.32
CA TYR A 14 -0.83 -6.36 7.55
C TYR A 14 -0.43 -7.21 6.34
N ASN A 15 0.50 -6.73 5.50
CA ASN A 15 1.01 -7.44 4.33
C ASN A 15 1.63 -8.80 4.69
N SER A 16 2.24 -8.92 5.87
CA SER A 16 2.77 -10.20 6.36
C SER A 16 1.66 -11.21 6.65
N LYS A 17 0.53 -10.77 7.21
CA LYS A 17 -0.65 -11.62 7.46
C LYS A 17 -1.31 -12.13 6.17
N ILE A 18 -1.24 -11.34 5.09
CA ILE A 18 -1.89 -11.67 3.81
C ILE A 18 -0.93 -12.20 2.75
N ARG A 19 0.31 -12.55 3.11
CA ARG A 19 1.37 -12.93 2.16
C ARG A 19 0.97 -14.08 1.22
N GLY A 20 0.12 -15.00 1.67
CA GLY A 20 -0.36 -16.14 0.87
C GLY A 20 -1.36 -15.79 -0.25
N TYR A 21 -1.96 -14.59 -0.22
CA TYR A 21 -2.99 -14.18 -1.17
C TYR A 21 -2.43 -13.59 -2.48
N GLY A 22 -1.12 -13.33 -2.54
CA GLY A 22 -0.47 -12.75 -3.72
C GLY A 22 -0.86 -11.29 -4.01
N VAL A 23 -1.52 -10.62 -3.07
CA VAL A 23 -1.90 -9.21 -3.15
C VAL A 23 -1.43 -8.47 -1.90
N TYR A 24 -1.10 -7.19 -2.06
CA TYR A 24 -0.44 -6.40 -1.04
C TYR A 24 -0.86 -4.93 -1.12
N LEU A 25 -0.94 -4.28 0.04
CA LEU A 25 -1.04 -2.82 0.11
C LEU A 25 0.31 -2.18 -0.16
N LYS A 26 0.34 -1.13 -0.98
CA LYS A 26 1.54 -0.33 -1.23
C LYS A 26 1.88 0.48 0.02
N PRO A 27 3.03 0.22 0.69
CA PRO A 27 3.35 0.86 1.96
C PRO A 27 3.61 2.37 1.83
N TYR A 28 3.99 2.84 0.64
CA TYR A 28 4.42 4.22 0.44
C TYR A 28 4.31 4.63 -1.03
N HIS A 29 3.71 5.79 -1.29
CA HIS A 29 3.67 6.39 -2.63
C HIS A 29 3.81 7.91 -2.53
N ILE A 30 4.89 8.45 -3.13
CA ILE A 30 5.08 9.89 -3.26
C ILE A 30 4.56 10.35 -4.62
N VAL A 31 3.84 11.46 -4.63
CA VAL A 31 3.48 12.21 -5.85
C VAL A 31 4.00 13.63 -5.70
N TYR A 32 4.58 14.17 -6.78
CA TYR A 32 4.98 15.58 -6.88
C TYR A 32 4.01 16.27 -7.84
N LYS A 33 3.32 17.32 -7.37
CA LYS A 33 2.37 18.08 -8.19
C LYS A 33 2.42 19.56 -7.80
N ASN A 34 2.64 20.44 -8.78
CA ASN A 34 2.70 21.90 -8.61
C ASN A 34 3.65 22.34 -7.48
N GLY A 35 4.86 21.75 -7.43
CA GLY A 35 5.85 22.02 -6.38
C GLY A 35 5.52 21.43 -5.01
N LYS A 36 4.35 20.78 -4.85
CA LYS A 36 3.93 20.12 -3.61
C LYS A 36 4.22 18.63 -3.65
N LYS A 37 4.60 18.08 -2.50
CA LYS A 37 4.78 16.65 -2.27
C LYS A 37 3.54 16.08 -1.60
N TYR A 38 3.09 14.90 -2.05
CA TYR A 38 1.98 14.16 -1.47
C TYR A 38 2.45 12.75 -1.13
N ILE A 39 2.13 12.27 0.07
CA ILE A 39 2.57 10.96 0.54
C ILE A 39 1.35 10.11 0.89
N TYR A 40 1.10 9.05 0.13
CA TYR A 40 0.03 8.09 0.41
C TYR A 40 0.59 6.81 1.03
N ILE A 41 0.00 6.36 2.14
CA ILE A 41 0.35 5.12 2.84
C ILE A 41 -0.80 4.14 2.72
N GLY A 42 -0.52 2.90 2.29
CA GLY A 42 -1.52 1.81 2.25
C GLY A 42 -2.77 2.12 1.42
N ARG A 43 -2.70 3.06 0.49
CA ARG A 43 -3.86 3.52 -0.30
C ARG A 43 -4.17 2.63 -1.51
N TYR A 44 -3.19 1.87 -1.99
CA TYR A 44 -3.24 1.22 -3.29
C TYR A 44 -2.90 -0.25 -3.18
N TRP A 45 -3.70 -1.08 -3.82
CA TRP A 45 -3.50 -2.52 -3.89
C TRP A 45 -2.69 -2.92 -5.11
N TYR A 46 -1.81 -3.90 -4.91
CA TYR A 46 -1.00 -4.48 -5.97
C TYR A 46 -1.01 -6.00 -5.89
N LYS A 47 -1.11 -6.65 -7.05
CA LYS A 47 -0.86 -8.08 -7.21
C LYS A 47 0.61 -8.33 -7.48
N LEU A 48 1.15 -9.35 -6.82
CA LEU A 48 2.48 -9.90 -7.12
C LEU A 48 2.34 -11.06 -8.10
N GLU A 49 2.83 -10.88 -9.32
CA GLU A 49 2.93 -11.97 -10.29
C GLU A 49 4.40 -12.37 -10.50
N ARG A 50 4.64 -13.67 -10.64
CA ARG A 50 5.94 -14.23 -11.00
C ARG A 50 5.79 -14.98 -12.33
N LYS A 51 6.48 -14.51 -13.36
CA LYS A 51 6.48 -15.14 -14.69
C LYS A 51 7.92 -15.25 -15.20
N ASN A 52 8.35 -16.45 -15.56
CA ASN A 52 9.69 -16.73 -16.09
C ASN A 52 10.82 -16.17 -15.19
N GLY A 53 10.71 -16.36 -13.88
CA GLY A 53 11.66 -15.82 -12.89
C GLY A 53 11.59 -14.31 -12.66
N LYS A 54 10.79 -13.57 -13.44
CA LYS A 54 10.60 -12.12 -13.27
C LYS A 54 9.41 -11.83 -12.38
N GLN A 55 9.62 -10.92 -11.44
CA GLN A 55 8.57 -10.40 -10.57
C GLN A 55 7.92 -9.17 -11.19
N LYS A 56 6.59 -9.14 -11.25
CA LYS A 56 5.80 -8.01 -11.74
C LYS A 56 4.76 -7.61 -10.69
N TRP A 57 4.70 -6.31 -10.42
CA TRP A 57 3.66 -5.71 -9.58
C TRP A 57 2.57 -5.12 -10.46
N ILE A 58 1.33 -5.55 -10.28
CA ILE A 58 0.17 -5.09 -11.07
C ILE A 58 -0.73 -4.27 -10.17
N TYR A 59 -1.03 -3.04 -10.54
CA TYR A 59 -1.94 -2.17 -9.81
C TYR A 59 -3.38 -2.69 -9.89
N LEU A 60 -4.06 -2.77 -8.75
CA LEU A 60 -5.43 -3.29 -8.63
C LEU A 60 -6.48 -2.23 -8.26
N GLY A 61 -6.06 -1.00 -7.92
CA GLY A 61 -6.98 0.03 -7.45
C GLY A 61 -6.80 0.39 -5.98
N LYS A 62 -7.83 1.03 -5.41
CA LYS A 62 -7.87 1.46 -4.00
C LYS A 62 -8.71 0.53 -3.11
N GLU A 63 -9.58 -0.28 -3.71
CA GLU A 63 -10.51 -1.15 -3.00
C GLU A 63 -9.89 -2.51 -2.67
N LYS A 64 -10.37 -3.14 -1.58
CA LYS A 64 -9.92 -4.47 -1.15
C LYS A 64 -10.22 -5.48 -2.27
N PRO A 65 -9.20 -6.13 -2.87
CA PRO A 65 -9.39 -6.87 -4.12
C PRO A 65 -10.04 -8.25 -3.93
N LEU A 66 -10.07 -8.77 -2.70
CA LEU A 66 -10.63 -10.08 -2.37
C LEU A 66 -11.51 -9.96 -1.11
N PRO A 67 -12.73 -10.52 -1.12
CA PRO A 67 -13.66 -10.38 0.00
C PRO A 67 -13.20 -11.09 1.28
N ASN A 68 -12.44 -12.19 1.14
CA ASN A 68 -11.95 -13.02 2.25
C ASN A 68 -10.65 -12.50 2.89
N LEU A 69 -10.08 -11.40 2.40
CA LEU A 69 -8.94 -10.77 3.06
C LEU A 69 -9.39 -10.13 4.38
N PRO A 70 -8.55 -10.22 5.45
CA PRO A 70 -8.77 -9.43 6.64
C PRO A 70 -8.83 -7.95 6.29
N ASP A 71 -9.54 -7.15 7.07
CA ASP A 71 -9.63 -5.73 6.77
C ASP A 71 -8.27 -5.03 6.92
N PRO A 72 -7.94 -4.09 6.01
CA PRO A 72 -6.70 -3.35 6.09
C PRO A 72 -6.68 -2.47 7.34
N PRO A 73 -5.49 -2.09 7.84
CA PRO A 73 -5.41 -1.15 8.95
C PRO A 73 -6.09 0.16 8.58
N GLU A 74 -6.78 0.78 9.53
CA GLU A 74 -7.25 2.15 9.38
C GLU A 74 -6.03 3.08 9.28
N LEU A 75 -5.92 3.74 8.14
CA LEU A 75 -4.85 4.68 7.86
C LEU A 75 -5.49 6.03 7.57
N PRO A 76 -5.00 7.12 8.19
CA PRO A 76 -5.46 8.45 7.82
C PRO A 76 -5.14 8.70 6.34
N GLU A 77 -6.00 9.45 5.64
CA GLU A 77 -5.62 10.04 4.35
C GLU A 77 -4.55 11.11 4.59
N VAL A 78 -3.31 10.66 4.79
CA VAL A 78 -2.17 11.56 4.94
C VAL A 78 -1.90 12.15 3.56
N SER A 79 -1.96 13.47 3.44
CA SER A 79 -1.31 14.22 2.38
C SER A 79 -0.43 15.25 3.06
N LYS A 80 0.80 14.88 3.40
CA LYS A 80 1.75 15.85 3.93
C LYS A 80 2.36 16.61 2.76
N ASN A 81 2.04 17.90 2.66
CA ASN A 81 2.81 18.85 1.87
C ASN A 81 4.07 19.16 2.68
N ASP A 82 5.25 18.78 2.17
CA ASP A 82 6.52 19.37 2.62
C ASP A 82 6.71 20.71 1.89
#